data_AF-A0A514WRV8-F1
#
_entry.id   AF-A0A514WRV8-F1
#
_cell.length_a   1.000
_cell.length_b   1.000
_cell.length_c   1.000
_cell.angle_alpha   90.00
_cell.angle_beta   90.00
_cell.angle_gamma   90.00
#
_symmetry.space_group_name_H-M   'P 1'
#
loop_
_entity.id
_entity.type
_entity.pdbx_description
1 polymer ?
#
loop_
_entity_poly.entity_id
_entity_poly.type
_entity_poly.pdbx_seq_one_letter_code
_entity_poly.pdbx_strand_id
1 'polypeptide(L)'
;MNEADIQSIALFFYFALLDDKKAIEASTQALAVCLDKKKRNPELKNSVALVSATKAVWDKFKVRVARGRPNTSVESGWLVPEGVDLGPWREFQKTASEDELLTVIWSKILKIDDQDISEGLGITSGTIRYRLGRSLRKLGTMTQGVSKQKHGAAGK
;
A
#
# COMPACT_ATOMS: atom_id res chain seq x y z
N MET A 1 3.28 -3.00 20.34
CA MET A 1 2.34 -2.73 19.23
C MET A 1 0.95 -2.75 19.78
N ASN A 2 0.08 -1.89 19.26
CA ASN A 2 -1.34 -1.86 19.57
C ASN A 2 -2.17 -2.38 18.38
N GLU A 3 -3.49 -2.39 18.52
CA GLU A 3 -4.42 -2.82 17.47
C GLU A 3 -4.30 -1.97 16.19
N ALA A 4 -4.04 -0.66 16.32
CA ALA A 4 -3.87 0.24 15.18
C ALA A 4 -2.63 -0.10 14.33
N ASP A 5 -1.55 -0.56 14.95
CA ASP A 5 -0.35 -1.04 14.24
C ASP A 5 -0.68 -2.30 13.41
N ILE A 6 -1.45 -3.23 13.98
CA ILE A 6 -1.88 -4.47 13.32
C ILE A 6 -2.80 -4.14 12.13
N GLN A 7 -3.76 -3.25 12.34
CA GLN A 7 -4.65 -2.76 11.29
C GLN A 7 -3.85 -2.09 10.16
N SER A 8 -2.82 -1.32 10.49
CA SER A 8 -1.97 -0.65 9.50
C SER A 8 -1.19 -1.65 8.64
N ILE A 9 -0.70 -2.75 9.22
CA ILE A 9 -0.06 -3.84 8.48
C ILE A 9 -1.07 -4.51 7.55
N ALA A 10 -2.29 -4.80 8.04
CA ALA A 10 -3.35 -5.39 7.24
C ALA A 10 -3.74 -4.50 6.05
N LEU A 11 -3.98 -3.21 6.30
CA LEU A 11 -4.30 -2.22 5.27
C LEU A 11 -3.18 -2.09 4.23
N PHE A 12 -1.91 -2.14 4.67
CA PHE A 12 -0.78 -2.11 3.74
C PHE A 12 -0.89 -3.22 2.70
N PHE A 13 -1.03 -4.47 3.13
CA PHE A 13 -1.06 -5.59 2.20
C PHE A 13 -2.37 -5.70 1.43
N TYR A 14 -3.49 -5.29 2.03
CA TYR A 14 -4.76 -5.20 1.32
C TYR A 14 -4.66 -4.32 0.07
N PHE A 15 -4.11 -3.10 0.21
CA PHE A 15 -3.94 -2.18 -0.92
C PHE A 15 -2.74 -2.50 -1.81
N ALA A 16 -1.73 -3.20 -1.30
CA ALA A 16 -0.55 -3.58 -2.07
C ALA A 16 -0.77 -4.84 -2.92
N LEU A 17 -1.59 -5.79 -2.46
CA LEU A 17 -1.74 -7.12 -3.07
C LEU A 17 -3.06 -7.32 -3.80
N LEU A 18 -4.13 -6.64 -3.39
CA LEU A 18 -5.42 -6.73 -4.07
C LEU A 18 -5.97 -8.18 -4.09
N ASP A 19 -5.69 -8.94 -3.03
CA ASP A 19 -6.01 -10.36 -2.85
C ASP A 19 -6.06 -10.62 -1.33
N ASP A 20 -7.26 -10.88 -0.78
CA ASP A 20 -7.47 -10.92 0.66
C ASP A 20 -6.68 -12.05 1.34
N LYS A 21 -6.67 -13.24 0.72
CA LYS A 21 -5.94 -14.41 1.24
C LYS A 21 -4.45 -14.13 1.34
N LYS A 22 -3.85 -13.56 0.29
CA LYS A 22 -2.43 -13.19 0.32
C LYS A 22 -2.16 -12.03 1.26
N ALA A 23 -3.10 -11.09 1.39
CA ALA A 23 -2.98 -9.98 2.32
C ALA A 23 -2.94 -10.48 3.76
N ILE A 24 -3.80 -11.42 4.15
CA ILE A 24 -3.79 -12.05 5.48
C ILE A 24 -2.47 -12.79 5.74
N GLU A 25 -2.01 -13.60 4.79
CA GLU A 25 -0.75 -14.34 4.91
C GLU A 25 0.44 -13.39 5.09
N ALA A 26 0.57 -12.39 4.22
CA ALA A 26 1.65 -11.42 4.27
C ALA A 26 1.59 -10.56 5.53
N SER A 27 0.39 -10.16 5.97
CA SER A 27 0.20 -9.39 7.19
C SER A 27 0.65 -10.17 8.43
N THR A 28 0.33 -11.46 8.50
CA THR A 28 0.75 -12.34 9.60
C THR A 28 2.27 -12.45 9.65
N GLN A 29 2.93 -12.64 8.50
CA GLN A 29 4.39 -12.68 8.43
C GLN A 29 5.03 -11.34 8.81
N ALA A 30 4.46 -10.22 8.34
CA ALA A 30 4.99 -8.89 8.65
C ALA A 30 4.81 -8.53 10.13
N LEU A 31 3.72 -8.95 10.75
CA LEU A 31 3.50 -8.80 12.19
C LEU A 31 4.59 -9.51 12.99
N ALA A 32 4.91 -10.76 12.63
CA ALA A 32 6.00 -11.51 13.28
C ALA A 32 7.37 -10.81 13.11
N VAL A 33 7.68 -10.31 11.91
CA VAL A 33 8.92 -9.56 11.66
C VAL A 33 8.95 -8.25 12.46
N CYS A 34 7.82 -7.55 12.57
CA CYS A 34 7.71 -6.31 13.33
C CYS A 34 7.93 -6.56 14.84
N LEU A 35 7.31 -7.61 15.39
CA LEU A 35 7.51 -8.03 16.78
C LEU A 35 8.97 -8.39 17.07
N ASP A 36 9.62 -9.16 16.19
CA ASP A 36 11.03 -9.53 16.35
C ASP A 36 11.95 -8.30 16.32
N LYS A 37 11.71 -7.35 15.40
CA LYS A 37 12.44 -6.06 15.36
C LYS A 37 12.28 -5.28 16.66
N LYS A 38 11.05 -5.16 17.18
CA LYS A 38 10.77 -4.47 18.45
C LYS A 38 11.37 -5.20 19.66
N LYS A 39 11.44 -6.53 19.63
CA LYS A 39 12.11 -7.31 20.68
C LYS A 39 13.61 -7.04 20.71
N ARG A 40 14.25 -6.92 19.53
CA ARG A 40 15.69 -6.64 19.40
C ARG A 40 16.04 -5.18 19.67
N ASN A 41 15.15 -4.25 19.35
CA ASN A 41 15.30 -2.83 19.62
C ASN A 41 13.99 -2.25 20.20
N PRO A 42 13.81 -2.27 21.53
CA PRO A 42 12.60 -1.76 22.17
C PRO A 42 12.32 -0.28 21.92
N GLU A 43 13.37 0.54 21.74
CA GLU A 43 13.27 1.99 21.49
C GLU A 43 12.87 2.34 20.05
N LEU A 44 12.91 1.37 19.13
CA LEU A 44 12.51 1.59 17.74
C LEU A 44 11.03 2.03 17.67
N LYS A 45 10.75 3.14 17.00
CA LYS A 45 9.35 3.58 16.78
C LYS A 45 8.55 2.49 16.05
N ASN A 46 7.27 2.35 16.41
CA ASN A 46 6.41 1.34 15.79
C ASN A 46 6.24 1.57 14.28
N SER A 47 6.10 2.83 13.85
CA SER A 47 6.03 3.26 12.45
C SER A 47 7.24 2.79 11.63
N VAL A 48 8.45 3.01 12.16
CA VAL A 48 9.72 2.60 11.54
C VAL A 48 9.79 1.06 11.43
N ALA A 49 9.44 0.36 12.51
CA ALA A 49 9.39 -1.10 12.53
C ALA A 49 8.39 -1.65 11.50
N LEU A 50 7.22 -1.02 11.38
CA LEU A 50 6.16 -1.37 10.43
C LEU A 50 6.63 -1.19 8.99
N VAL A 51 7.19 -0.03 8.64
CA VAL A 51 7.71 0.24 7.29
C VAL A 51 8.77 -0.79 6.91
N SER A 52 9.72 -1.04 7.81
CA SER A 52 10.79 -2.00 7.59
C SER A 52 10.26 -3.44 7.43
N ALA A 53 9.31 -3.85 8.28
CA ALA A 53 8.73 -5.19 8.25
C ALA A 53 7.85 -5.43 7.00
N THR A 54 6.99 -4.46 6.67
CA THR A 54 6.11 -4.54 5.50
C THR A 54 6.90 -4.56 4.21
N LYS A 55 7.98 -3.76 4.09
CA LYS A 55 8.89 -3.82 2.94
C LYS A 55 9.59 -5.17 2.82
N ALA A 56 10.14 -5.68 3.92
CA ALA A 56 10.86 -6.96 3.94
C ALA A 56 9.97 -8.15 3.53
N VAL A 57 8.70 -8.14 3.93
CA VAL A 57 7.74 -9.17 3.53
C VAL A 57 7.26 -8.95 2.09
N TRP A 58 6.98 -7.70 1.70
CA TRP A 58 6.65 -7.37 0.31
C TRP A 58 7.69 -7.89 -0.67
N ASP A 59 8.98 -7.72 -0.37
CA ASP A 59 10.07 -8.18 -1.24
C ASP A 59 10.07 -9.71 -1.47
N LYS A 60 9.52 -10.48 -0.53
CA LYS A 60 9.33 -11.93 -0.68
C LYS A 60 8.08 -12.28 -1.48
N PHE A 61 7.00 -11.53 -1.28
CA PHE A 61 5.70 -11.78 -1.91
C PHE A 61 5.63 -11.28 -3.35
N LYS A 62 6.31 -10.18 -3.70
CA LYS A 62 6.22 -9.57 -5.03
C LYS A 62 6.62 -10.50 -6.17
N VAL A 63 7.59 -11.39 -5.94
CA VAL A 63 8.01 -12.42 -6.90
C VAL A 63 6.86 -13.37 -7.26
N ARG A 64 5.94 -13.60 -6.33
CA ARG A 64 4.75 -14.45 -6.51
C ARG A 64 3.55 -13.69 -7.09
N VAL A 65 3.55 -12.36 -7.04
CA VAL A 65 2.46 -11.48 -7.48
C VAL A 65 2.69 -10.97 -8.91
N ALA A 66 3.95 -10.94 -9.37
CA ALA A 66 4.41 -10.40 -10.67
C ALA A 66 3.86 -11.09 -11.95
N ARG A 67 2.79 -11.89 -11.89
CA ARG A 67 2.06 -12.37 -13.07
C ARG A 67 0.83 -11.52 -13.40
N GLY A 68 0.91 -10.21 -13.21
CA GLY A 68 0.14 -9.20 -13.94
C GLY A 68 -1.39 -9.26 -13.87
N ARG A 69 -1.95 -10.08 -12.99
CA ARG A 69 -3.39 -10.25 -12.81
C ARG A 69 -3.68 -10.16 -11.32
N PRO A 70 -3.98 -8.96 -10.78
CA PRO A 70 -4.60 -8.89 -9.45
C PRO A 70 -5.83 -9.80 -9.49
N ASN A 71 -5.83 -10.81 -8.63
CA ASN A 71 -6.90 -11.80 -8.59
C ASN A 71 -8.12 -11.13 -7.96
N THR A 72 -8.83 -10.36 -8.76
CA THR A 72 -10.05 -9.63 -8.36
C THR A 72 -11.30 -10.48 -8.55
N SER A 73 -11.14 -11.80 -8.70
CA SER A 73 -12.28 -12.72 -8.74
C SER A 73 -13.08 -12.57 -7.44
N VAL A 74 -14.39 -12.79 -7.51
CA VAL A 74 -15.28 -12.79 -6.33
C VAL A 74 -14.78 -13.77 -5.26
N GLU A 75 -14.04 -14.82 -5.65
CA GLU A 75 -13.42 -15.81 -4.77
C GLU A 75 -12.20 -15.29 -3.98
N SER A 76 -11.67 -14.11 -4.34
CA SER A 76 -10.57 -13.47 -3.63
C SER A 76 -10.98 -12.85 -2.29
N GLY A 77 -12.27 -12.83 -1.96
CA GLY A 77 -12.80 -12.27 -0.72
C GLY A 77 -12.79 -10.74 -0.68
N TRP A 78 -12.37 -10.09 -1.76
CA TRP A 78 -12.19 -8.65 -1.75
C TRP A 78 -13.51 -7.90 -1.96
N LEU A 79 -14.12 -7.48 -0.86
CA LEU A 79 -15.36 -6.71 -0.84
C LEU A 79 -15.05 -5.21 -0.97
N VAL A 80 -15.37 -4.63 -2.11
CA VAL A 80 -15.32 -3.17 -2.33
C VAL A 80 -16.70 -2.60 -2.00
N PRO A 81 -16.81 -1.56 -1.14
CA PRO A 81 -18.09 -0.92 -0.87
C PRO A 81 -18.75 -0.42 -2.15
N GLU A 82 -20.08 -0.52 -2.23
CA GLU A 82 -20.84 -0.03 -3.37
C GLU A 82 -20.56 1.46 -3.61
N GLY A 83 -20.38 1.84 -4.87
CA GLY A 83 -20.09 3.22 -5.28
C GLY A 83 -18.62 3.64 -5.22
N VAL A 84 -17.71 2.80 -4.70
CA VAL A 84 -16.27 3.06 -4.72
C VAL A 84 -15.64 2.54 -6.01
N ASP A 85 -15.17 3.44 -6.87
CA ASP A 85 -14.42 3.09 -8.06
C ASP A 85 -12.93 2.88 -7.74
N LEU A 86 -12.50 1.62 -7.71
CA LEU A 86 -11.09 1.24 -7.58
C LEU A 86 -10.36 1.16 -8.92
N GLY A 87 -11.00 1.47 -10.05
CA GLY A 87 -10.40 1.49 -11.37
C GLY A 87 -9.09 2.27 -11.42
N PRO A 88 -9.05 3.54 -10.95
CA PRO A 88 -7.81 4.32 -10.89
C PRO A 88 -6.73 3.67 -10.02
N TRP A 89 -7.09 3.06 -8.89
CA TRP A 89 -6.12 2.39 -8.01
C TRP A 89 -5.52 1.14 -8.67
N ARG A 90 -6.38 0.32 -9.31
CA ARG A 90 -5.94 -0.88 -10.06
C ARG A 90 -5.01 -0.49 -11.20
N GLU A 91 -5.34 0.57 -11.94
CA GLU A 91 -4.50 1.04 -13.05
C GLU A 91 -3.20 1.67 -12.55
N PHE A 92 -3.24 2.38 -11.44
CA PHE A 92 -2.06 2.87 -10.76
C PHE A 92 -1.13 1.71 -10.35
N GLN A 93 -1.66 0.67 -9.72
CA GLN A 93 -0.87 -0.50 -9.29
C GLN A 93 -0.18 -1.20 -10.47
N LYS A 94 -0.84 -1.30 -11.63
CA LYS A 94 -0.25 -1.93 -12.84
C LYS A 94 0.91 -1.13 -13.42
N THR A 95 0.81 0.20 -13.37
CA THR A 95 1.72 1.08 -14.10
C THR A 95 2.80 1.69 -13.20
N ALA A 96 2.53 1.85 -11.90
CA ALA A 96 3.44 2.41 -10.92
C ALA A 96 4.65 1.50 -10.70
N SER A 97 5.80 2.09 -10.40
CA SER A 97 6.89 1.31 -9.84
C SER A 97 6.52 0.82 -8.43
N GLU A 98 7.19 -0.22 -7.96
CA GLU A 98 7.04 -0.69 -6.59
C GLU A 98 7.23 0.45 -5.57
N ASP A 99 8.32 1.20 -5.72
CA ASP A 99 8.63 2.31 -4.83
C ASP A 99 7.55 3.40 -4.84
N GLU A 100 6.94 3.67 -6.00
CA GLU A 100 5.81 4.59 -6.12
C GLU A 100 4.59 4.09 -5.35
N LEU A 101 4.20 2.83 -5.58
CA LEU A 101 3.05 2.20 -4.93
C LEU A 101 3.20 2.17 -3.40
N LEU A 102 4.31 1.62 -2.90
CA LEU A 102 4.50 1.45 -1.46
C LEU A 102 4.58 2.80 -0.74
N THR A 103 5.23 3.80 -1.35
CA THR A 103 5.32 5.15 -0.78
C THR A 103 3.93 5.79 -0.64
N VAL A 104 3.04 5.62 -1.62
CA VAL A 104 1.66 6.12 -1.52
C VAL A 104 0.91 5.43 -0.38
N ILE A 105 1.05 4.12 -0.24
CA ILE A 105 0.36 3.37 0.82
C ILE A 105 0.83 3.86 2.20
N TRP A 106 2.15 3.88 2.46
CA TRP A 106 2.65 4.35 3.76
C TRP A 106 2.27 5.80 4.06
N SER A 107 2.42 6.72 3.09
CA SER A 107 2.21 8.15 3.33
C SER A 107 0.74 8.57 3.33
N LYS A 108 -0.09 8.03 2.43
CA LYS A 108 -1.47 8.52 2.23
C LYS A 108 -2.55 7.62 2.82
N ILE A 109 -2.30 6.31 2.89
CA ILE A 109 -3.26 5.37 3.46
C ILE A 109 -2.96 5.21 4.96
N LEU A 110 -1.71 4.90 5.30
CA LEU A 110 -1.32 4.68 6.70
C LEU A 110 -0.92 5.96 7.44
N LYS A 111 -0.75 7.08 6.71
CA LYS A 111 -0.41 8.40 7.28
C LYS A 111 0.88 8.39 8.11
N ILE A 112 1.87 7.59 7.71
CA ILE A 112 3.18 7.55 8.35
C ILE A 112 4.00 8.75 7.87
N ASP A 113 4.68 9.42 8.80
CA ASP A 113 5.54 10.55 8.50
C ASP A 113 6.72 10.18 7.61
N ASP A 114 7.09 11.08 6.70
CA ASP A 114 8.21 10.91 5.77
C ASP A 114 9.50 10.50 6.49
N GLN A 115 9.73 11.02 7.70
CA GLN A 115 10.91 10.72 8.50
C GLN A 115 10.95 9.24 8.89
N ASP A 116 9.86 8.71 9.41
CA ASP A 116 9.79 7.32 9.86
C ASP A 116 9.79 6.35 8.67
N ILE A 117 9.20 6.74 7.53
CA ILE A 117 9.33 5.98 6.28
C ILE A 117 10.79 5.94 5.83
N SER A 118 11.45 7.10 5.82
CA SER A 118 12.84 7.23 5.38
C SER A 118 13.80 6.41 6.26
N GLU A 119 13.58 6.42 7.57
CA GLU A 119 14.34 5.63 8.54
C GLU A 119 14.09 4.13 8.34
N GLY A 120 12.83 3.71 8.18
CA GLY A 120 12.47 2.31 7.98
C GLY A 120 13.03 1.69 6.69
N LEU A 121 13.30 2.53 5.69
CA LEU A 121 13.85 2.14 4.39
C LEU A 121 15.35 2.40 4.24
N GLY A 122 15.98 3.16 5.15
CA GLY A 122 17.39 3.56 5.04
C GLY A 122 17.66 4.51 3.87
N ILE A 123 16.74 5.41 3.55
CA ILE A 123 16.88 6.41 2.48
C ILE A 123 16.57 7.82 3.01
N THR A 124 16.79 8.86 2.20
CA THR A 124 16.50 10.24 2.60
C THR A 124 15.01 10.57 2.50
N SER A 125 14.49 11.43 3.39
CA SER A 125 13.11 11.93 3.32
C SER A 125 12.85 12.71 2.01
N GLY A 126 13.88 13.32 1.42
CA GLY A 126 13.80 13.92 0.08
C GLY A 126 13.45 12.90 -1.01
N THR A 127 13.98 11.68 -0.92
CA THR A 127 13.64 10.57 -1.82
C THR A 127 12.17 10.16 -1.65
N ILE A 128 11.67 10.12 -0.41
CA ILE A 128 10.24 9.84 -0.12
C ILE A 128 9.34 10.89 -0.76
N ARG A 129 9.64 12.18 -0.55
CA ARG A 129 8.85 13.29 -1.13
C ARG A 129 8.84 13.27 -2.65
N TYR A 130 9.99 13.00 -3.27
CA TYR A 130 10.09 12.86 -4.72
C TYR A 130 9.21 11.73 -5.25
N ARG A 131 9.34 10.52 -4.67
CA ARG A 131 8.53 9.34 -5.03
C ARG A 131 7.05 9.61 -4.85
N LEU A 132 6.66 10.19 -3.73
CA LEU A 132 5.28 10.53 -3.43
C LEU A 132 4.72 11.56 -4.42
N GLY A 133 5.45 12.65 -4.67
CA GLY A 133 5.03 13.70 -5.60
C GLY A 133 4.81 13.17 -7.02
N ARG A 134 5.72 12.32 -7.51
CA ARG A 134 5.59 11.64 -8.81
C ARG A 134 4.38 10.70 -8.84
N SER A 135 4.21 9.90 -7.79
CA SER A 135 3.10 8.95 -7.65
C SER A 135 1.74 9.63 -7.64
N LEU A 136 1.59 10.72 -6.89
CA LEU A 136 0.34 11.46 -6.78
C LEU A 136 -0.06 12.15 -8.08
N ARG A 137 0.91 12.69 -8.84
CA ARG A 137 0.62 13.23 -10.19
C ARG A 137 0.08 12.12 -11.10
N LYS A 138 0.73 10.95 -11.10
CA LYS A 138 0.31 9.81 -11.90
C LYS A 138 -1.10 9.34 -11.52
N LEU A 139 -1.36 9.11 -10.23
CA LEU A 139 -2.68 8.73 -9.74
C LEU A 139 -3.74 9.80 -10.08
N GLY A 140 -3.40 11.09 -9.96
CA GLY A 140 -4.27 12.20 -10.32
C GLY A 140 -4.69 12.20 -11.79
N THR A 141 -3.80 11.84 -12.72
CA THR A 141 -4.18 11.72 -14.14
C THR A 141 -5.19 10.61 -14.40
N MET A 142 -5.16 9.53 -13.60
CA MET A 142 -6.06 8.39 -13.73
C MET A 142 -7.46 8.69 -13.16
N THR A 143 -7.56 9.53 -12.13
CA THR A 143 -8.84 9.92 -11.51
C THR A 143 -9.58 11.00 -12.30
N GLN A 144 -8.89 11.81 -13.09
CA GLN A 144 -9.50 12.84 -13.95
C GLN A 144 -10.42 12.24 -15.04
N GLY A 145 -10.13 11.00 -15.50
CA GLY A 145 -10.98 10.29 -16.45
C GLY A 145 -12.33 9.85 -15.86
N VAL A 146 -12.34 9.45 -14.59
CA VAL A 146 -13.54 8.98 -13.87
C VAL A 146 -14.53 10.13 -13.61
N SER A 147 -14.01 11.33 -13.34
CA SER A 147 -14.82 12.51 -13.05
C SER A 147 -15.62 12.99 -14.27
N LYS A 148 -15.09 12.79 -15.48
CA LYS A 148 -15.77 13.19 -16.74
C LYS A 148 -16.93 12.27 -17.12
N GLN A 149 -16.90 10.99 -16.73
CA GLN A 149 -17.98 10.05 -17.05
C GLN A 149 -19.25 10.26 -16.20
N LYS A 150 -19.13 10.73 -14.95
CA LYS A 150 -20.30 10.99 -14.09
C LYS A 150 -21.14 12.21 -14.52
N HIS A 151 -20.56 13.18 -15.23
CA HIS A 151 -21.29 14.36 -15.71
C HIS A 151 -21.82 14.24 -17.15
N GLY A 152 -21.51 13.15 -17.86
CA GLY A 152 -21.96 12.93 -19.25
C GLY A 152 -23.28 12.18 -19.40
N ALA A 153 -23.85 11.63 -18.33
CA ALA A 153 -25.04 10.77 -18.39
C ALA A 153 -26.37 11.49 -18.03
N ALA A 154 -26.34 12.79 -17.73
CA ALA A 154 -27.52 13.60 -17.42
C ALA A 154 -27.95 14.48 -18.62
N GLY A 155 -27.93 13.91 -19.82
CA GLY A 155 -28.26 14.66 -21.03
C GLY A 155 -28.33 13.80 -22.28
N LYS A 156 -29.37 12.95 -22.36
CA LYS A 156 -30.22 12.74 -23.54
C LYS A 156 -31.29 11.71 -23.23
#